data_AF-A0AAE4LXP1-F1
#
_entry.id   AF-A0AAE4LXP1-F1
#
_cell.length_a   1.000
_cell.length_b   1.000
_cell.length_c   1.000
_cell.angle_alpha   90.00
_cell.angle_beta   90.00
_cell.angle_gamma   90.00
#
_symmetry.space_group_name_H-M   'P 1'
#
loop_
_entity.id
_entity.type
_entity.pdbx_description
1 polymer ?
#
loop_
_entity_poly.entity_id
_entity_poly.type
_entity_poly.pdbx_seq_one_letter_code
_entity_poly.pdbx_strand_id
1 'polypeptide(L)'
;MSDIIIRTAGGGTVKDANNIFGEFSKEWFELQDKRRWPEYGYLGGTVPAYGIYLRHLENVIINNVNITTINKDVRPVIMAIDVKNLTINGRKIMKERIENINN
;
A
#
# COMPACT_ATOMS: atom_id res chain seq x y z
N MET A 1 1.90 3.86 -13.54
CA MET A 1 3.13 3.04 -13.53
C MET A 1 3.00 1.94 -14.59
N SER A 2 4.07 1.66 -15.32
CA SER A 2 4.03 0.70 -16.44
C SER A 2 5.29 -0.17 -16.53
N ASP A 3 5.13 -1.42 -16.94
CA ASP A 3 6.23 -2.33 -17.36
C ASP A 3 7.28 -2.58 -16.27
N ILE A 4 6.81 -2.93 -15.08
CA ILE A 4 7.64 -3.07 -13.88
C ILE A 4 7.57 -4.48 -13.33
N ILE A 5 8.73 -5.01 -12.92
CA ILE A 5 8.86 -6.28 -12.19
C ILE A 5 9.51 -6.00 -10.83
N ILE A 6 8.85 -6.40 -9.75
CA ILE A 6 9.31 -6.25 -8.38
C ILE A 6 9.33 -7.62 -7.70
N ARG A 7 10.39 -7.89 -6.93
CA ARG A 7 10.44 -9.03 -6.00
C ARG A 7 10.78 -8.55 -4.60
N THR A 8 9.87 -8.77 -3.66
CA THR A 8 10.02 -8.37 -2.25
C THR A 8 10.27 -9.57 -1.35
N ALA A 9 10.74 -9.35 -0.12
CA ALA A 9 11.01 -10.43 0.82
C ALA A 9 9.72 -11.19 1.24
N GLY A 10 8.58 -10.49 1.32
CA GLY A 10 7.33 -11.04 1.87
C GLY A 10 7.39 -11.27 3.39
N GLY A 11 6.54 -12.16 3.89
CA GLY A 11 6.51 -12.56 5.31
C GLY A 11 5.51 -11.81 6.20
N GLY A 12 4.67 -10.94 5.65
CA GLY A 12 3.61 -10.27 6.39
C GLY A 12 2.58 -11.24 6.98
N THR A 13 2.10 -10.89 8.17
CA THR A 13 1.14 -11.68 8.96
C THR A 13 -0.29 -11.15 8.81
N VAL A 14 -1.28 -11.88 9.34
CA VAL A 14 -2.69 -11.45 9.33
C VAL A 14 -2.86 -10.17 10.16
N LYS A 15 -2.04 -10.00 11.21
CA LYS A 15 -2.03 -8.76 11.99
C LYS A 15 -1.56 -7.58 11.14
N ASP A 16 -0.51 -7.76 10.34
CA ASP A 16 0.00 -6.72 9.44
C ASP A 16 -1.00 -6.37 8.34
N ALA A 17 -1.71 -7.37 7.79
CA ALA A 17 -2.73 -7.17 6.76
C ALA A 17 -3.94 -6.39 7.25
N ASN A 18 -4.28 -6.52 8.54
CA ASN A 18 -5.37 -5.79 9.18
C ASN A 18 -4.91 -4.50 9.88
N ASN A 19 -3.66 -4.08 9.66
CA ASN A 19 -3.17 -2.86 10.30
C ASN A 19 -3.89 -1.64 9.73
N ILE A 20 -4.34 -0.76 10.62
CA ILE A 20 -5.04 0.47 10.25
C ILE A 20 -4.06 1.63 10.36
N PHE A 21 -3.82 2.29 9.22
CA PHE A 21 -2.95 3.45 9.19
C PHE A 21 -3.69 4.71 9.65
N GLY A 22 -3.04 5.44 10.57
CA GLY A 22 -3.44 6.79 10.95
C GLY A 22 -3.27 7.79 9.81
N GLU A 23 -3.59 9.06 10.09
CA GLU A 23 -3.38 10.18 9.18
C GLU A 23 -2.41 11.18 9.77
N PHE A 24 -1.64 11.85 8.91
CA PHE A 24 -0.96 13.06 9.34
C PHE A 24 -1.97 14.19 9.47
N SER A 25 -2.03 14.80 10.65
CA SER A 25 -2.83 15.99 10.91
C SER A 25 -1.95 17.24 10.99
N LYS A 26 -2.57 18.42 10.90
CA LYS A 26 -1.87 19.70 11.09
C LYS A 26 -1.23 19.78 12.47
N GLU A 27 -1.95 19.32 13.49
CA GLU A 27 -1.49 19.24 14.87
C GLU A 27 -0.28 18.31 14.99
N TRP A 28 -0.27 17.17 14.27
CA TRP A 28 0.89 16.29 14.25
C TRP A 28 2.14 17.03 13.77
N PHE A 29 2.05 17.80 12.69
CA PHE A 29 3.17 18.59 12.18
C PHE A 29 3.59 19.74 13.10
N GLU A 30 2.63 20.37 13.79
CA GLU A 30 2.92 21.46 14.73
C GLU A 30 3.58 20.98 16.03
N LEU A 31 3.32 19.74 16.44
CA LEU A 31 3.90 19.11 17.64
C LEU A 31 5.29 18.50 17.39
N GLN A 32 5.68 18.27 16.13
CA GLN A 32 7.01 17.75 15.81
C GLN A 32 8.06 18.87 15.77
N ASP A 33 9.31 18.52 16.11
CA ASP A 33 10.46 19.32 15.70
C ASP A 33 10.38 19.45 14.16
N LYS A 34 10.31 20.69 13.66
CA LYS A 34 10.08 21.08 12.25
C LYS A 34 11.05 20.44 11.24
N ARG A 35 12.04 19.68 11.71
CA ARG A 35 13.05 18.95 10.95
C ARG A 35 12.70 17.48 10.69
N ARG A 36 11.61 16.93 11.26
CA ARG A 36 11.24 15.52 11.04
C ARG A 36 10.49 15.34 9.73
N TRP A 37 11.03 14.49 8.85
CA TRP A 37 10.36 14.03 7.64
C TRP A 37 9.15 13.14 7.99
N PRO A 38 7.99 13.31 7.33
CA PRO A 38 6.79 12.51 7.57
C PRO A 38 6.94 11.08 7.03
N GLU A 39 7.68 10.25 7.77
CA GLU A 39 7.84 8.82 7.49
C GLU A 39 6.56 8.04 7.80
N TYR A 40 6.19 7.10 6.93
CA TYR A 40 5.00 6.26 7.11
C TYR A 40 5.02 5.45 8.41
N GLY A 41 6.21 5.23 9.00
CA GLY A 41 6.35 4.55 10.30
C GLY A 41 5.59 5.25 11.43
N TYR A 42 5.34 6.56 11.30
CA TYR A 42 4.53 7.32 12.26
C TYR A 42 3.01 7.09 12.13
N LEU A 43 2.58 6.39 11.08
CA LEU A 43 1.16 6.13 10.81
C LEU A 43 0.65 4.82 11.43
N GLY A 44 1.42 4.19 12.33
CA GLY A 44 0.93 3.02 13.08
C GLY A 44 1.51 1.67 12.63
N GLY A 45 2.72 1.65 12.05
CA GLY A 45 3.51 0.43 11.90
C GLY A 45 3.56 -0.13 10.48
N THR A 46 3.39 -1.46 10.35
CA THR A 46 3.59 -2.18 9.09
C THR A 46 2.52 -1.81 8.05
N VAL A 47 2.96 -1.45 6.83
CA VAL A 47 2.05 -1.17 5.71
C VAL A 47 1.21 -2.42 5.39
N PRO A 48 -0.13 -2.30 5.33
CA PRO A 48 -1.04 -3.43 5.08
C PRO A 48 -1.11 -3.83 3.58
N ALA A 49 0.02 -3.73 2.88
CA ALA A 49 0.23 -4.28 1.55
C ALA A 49 1.71 -4.68 1.42
N TYR A 50 2.00 -5.74 0.67
CA TYR A 50 3.40 -6.12 0.41
C TYR A 50 3.96 -5.53 -0.90
N GLY A 51 3.09 -4.97 -1.75
CA GLY A 51 3.46 -4.37 -3.03
C GLY A 51 3.20 -2.86 -3.06
N ILE A 52 1.94 -2.45 -3.25
CA ILE A 52 1.56 -1.06 -3.45
C ILE A 52 0.44 -0.69 -2.47
N TYR A 53 0.65 0.39 -1.72
CA TYR A 53 -0.38 0.98 -0.85
C TYR A 53 -0.77 2.35 -1.42
N LEU A 54 -2.03 2.49 -1.82
CA LEU A 54 -2.59 3.70 -2.44
C LEU A 54 -3.62 4.31 -1.49
N ARG A 55 -3.48 5.61 -1.21
CA ARG A 55 -4.42 6.32 -0.34
C ARG A 55 -4.66 7.77 -0.78
N HIS A 56 -5.92 8.21 -0.83
CA HIS A 56 -6.32 9.56 -1.24
C HIS A 56 -5.79 9.95 -2.62
N LEU A 57 -5.85 9.03 -3.58
CA LEU A 57 -5.36 9.24 -4.94
C LEU A 57 -6.51 9.25 -5.95
N GLU A 58 -6.32 9.97 -7.05
CA GLU A 58 -7.26 10.01 -8.16
C GLU A 58 -6.51 9.74 -9.48
N ASN A 59 -7.16 9.03 -10.40
CA ASN A 59 -6.67 8.71 -11.75
C ASN A 59 -5.37 7.89 -11.76
N VAL A 60 -5.29 6.87 -10.91
CA VAL A 60 -4.12 5.97 -10.84
C VAL A 60 -4.22 4.89 -11.93
N ILE A 61 -3.17 4.76 -12.76
CA ILE A 61 -3.07 3.70 -13.77
C ILE A 61 -1.87 2.81 -13.47
N ILE A 62 -2.11 1.50 -13.39
CA ILE A 62 -1.10 0.44 -13.20
C ILE A 62 -1.18 -0.50 -14.40
N ASN A 63 -0.16 -0.50 -15.25
CA ASN A 63 -0.17 -1.26 -16.51
C ASN A 63 1.02 -2.23 -16.58
N ASN A 64 0.79 -3.52 -16.81
CA ASN A 64 1.86 -4.51 -16.96
C ASN A 64 2.88 -4.48 -15.78
N VAL A 65 2.36 -4.57 -14.56
CA VAL A 65 3.17 -4.59 -13.34
C VAL A 65 3.06 -5.95 -12.67
N ASN A 66 4.20 -6.58 -12.41
CA ASN A 66 4.30 -7.86 -11.73
C ASN A 66 5.04 -7.69 -10.40
N ILE A 67 4.41 -8.08 -9.30
CA ILE A 67 5.00 -8.01 -7.96
C ILE A 67 4.92 -9.42 -7.37
N THR A 68 6.05 -9.91 -6.87
CA THR A 68 6.15 -11.23 -6.25
C THR A 68 6.85 -11.14 -4.90
N THR A 69 6.64 -12.13 -4.06
CA THR A 69 7.31 -12.27 -2.76
C THR A 69 8.18 -13.52 -2.73
N ILE A 70 9.29 -13.46 -1.99
CA ILE A 70 10.14 -14.62 -1.71
C ILE A 70 9.45 -15.54 -0.71
N ASN A 71 8.99 -14.98 0.41
CA ASN A 71 8.23 -15.69 1.43
C ASN A 71 6.73 -15.43 1.26
N LYS A 72 5.91 -16.40 1.67
CA LYS A 72 4.46 -16.22 1.73
C LYS A 72 4.15 -14.96 2.55
N ASP A 73 3.37 -14.06 1.96
CA ASP A 73 2.87 -12.85 2.60
C ASP A 73 1.35 -12.89 2.51
N VAL A 74 0.67 -12.67 3.64
CA VAL A 74 -0.79 -12.72 3.67
C VAL A 74 -1.43 -11.36 3.41
N ARG A 75 -0.65 -10.29 3.38
CA ARG A 75 -1.12 -8.96 2.99
C ARG A 75 -1.51 -8.98 1.51
N PRO A 76 -2.42 -8.11 1.06
CA PRO A 76 -2.69 -7.96 -0.36
C PRO A 76 -1.47 -7.39 -1.11
N VAL A 77 -1.37 -7.69 -2.40
CA VAL A 77 -0.35 -7.08 -3.28
C VAL A 77 -0.57 -5.57 -3.41
N ILE A 78 -1.84 -5.17 -3.53
CA ILE A 78 -2.28 -3.80 -3.65
C ILE A 78 -3.42 -3.58 -2.66
N MET A 79 -3.28 -2.54 -1.86
CA MET A 79 -4.36 -1.99 -1.04
C MET A 79 -4.67 -0.57 -1.52
N ALA A 80 -5.94 -0.29 -1.74
CA ALA A 80 -6.43 1.01 -2.21
C ALA A 80 -7.53 1.51 -1.26
N ILE A 81 -7.30 2.68 -0.67
CA ILE A 81 -8.20 3.32 0.30
C ILE A 81 -8.49 4.74 -0.17
N ASP A 82 -9.76 5.09 -0.38
CA ASP A 82 -10.16 6.36 -0.98
C ASP A 82 -9.38 6.66 -2.27
N VAL A 83 -9.49 5.75 -3.24
CA VAL A 83 -8.87 5.90 -4.56
C VAL A 83 -9.95 6.00 -5.63
N LYS A 84 -9.93 7.09 -6.39
CA LYS A 84 -10.87 7.34 -7.49
C LYS A 84 -10.22 7.01 -8.84
N ASN A 85 -10.97 6.37 -9.73
CA ASN A 85 -10.54 6.01 -11.09
C ASN A 85 -9.23 5.20 -11.16
N LEU A 86 -9.12 4.14 -10.35
CA LEU A 86 -8.00 3.19 -10.40
C LEU A 86 -8.16 2.23 -11.59
N THR A 87 -7.23 2.26 -12.54
CA THR A 87 -7.16 1.34 -13.68
C THR A 87 -5.99 0.38 -13.52
N ILE A 88 -6.24 -0.92 -13.67
CA ILE A 88 -5.24 -1.98 -13.57
C ILE A 88 -5.29 -2.88 -14.80
N ASN A 89 -4.21 -2.90 -15.58
CA ASN A 89 -4.10 -3.60 -16.86
C ASN A 89 -2.92 -4.60 -16.86
N GLY A 90 -3.06 -5.73 -17.58
CA GLY A 90 -1.93 -6.62 -17.89
C GLY A 90 -1.39 -7.50 -16.75
N ARG A 91 -2.23 -7.96 -15.81
CA ARG A 91 -1.78 -8.83 -14.70
C ARG A 91 -1.78 -10.32 -15.05
N LYS A 92 -0.70 -11.02 -14.67
CA LYS A 92 -0.65 -12.49 -14.56
C LYS A 92 -0.95 -12.86 -13.10
N ILE A 93 -2.20 -13.17 -12.79
CA ILE A 93 -2.69 -13.35 -11.41
C ILE A 93 -2.30 -14.75 -10.91
N MET A 94 -1.45 -14.83 -9.89
CA MET A 94 -1.30 -16.02 -9.06
C MET A 94 -1.87 -15.72 -7.67
N LYS A 95 -3.18 -15.90 -7.52
CA LYS A 95 -3.92 -15.95 -6.24
C LYS A 95 -3.72 -14.72 -5.33
N GLU A 96 -4.35 -13.59 -5.68
CA GLU A 96 -4.26 -12.36 -4.87
C GLU A 96 -5.63 -11.74 -4.59
N ARG A 97 -5.80 -11.24 -3.36
CA ARG A 97 -6.97 -10.49 -2.89
C ARG A 97 -6.72 -9.00 -3.15
N ILE A 98 -7.63 -8.35 -3.88
CA ILE A 98 -7.70 -6.88 -3.96
C ILE A 98 -8.76 -6.44 -2.97
N GLU A 99 -8.39 -5.58 -2.02
CA GLU A 99 -9.33 -5.00 -1.07
C GLU A 99 -9.54 -3.53 -1.42
N ASN A 100 -10.77 -3.21 -1.84
CA ASN A 100 -11.25 -1.85 -1.98
C ASN A 100 -12.07 -1.55 -0.73
N ILE A 101 -11.57 -0.67 0.13
CA ILE A 101 -12.32 -0.20 1.30
C ILE A 101 -12.84 1.18 0.95
N ASN A 102 -14.14 1.26 0.69
CA ASN A 102 -14.86 2.52 0.62
C ASN A 102 -15.39 2.81 2.02
N ASN A 103 -15.02 3.95 2.60
CA ASN A 103 -15.66 4.48 3.81
C ASN A 103 -17.07 4.98 3.51
#